data_AF-A0A936KWK9-F1
#
_entry.id   AF-A0A936KWK9-F1
#
_cell.length_a   1.000
_cell.length_b   1.000
_cell.length_c   1.000
_cell.angle_alpha   90.00
_cell.angle_beta   90.00
_cell.angle_gamma   90.00
#
_symmetry.space_group_name_H-M   'P 1'
#
loop_
_entity.id
_entity.type
_entity.pdbx_description
1 polymer ?
#
loop_
_entity_poly.entity_id
_entity_poly.type
_entity_poly.pdbx_seq_one_letter_code
_entity_poly.pdbx_strand_id
1 'polypeptide(L)'
;MSLEDLFHQMQKLKELEEQFQERYKVFNARLVVELTAFIYKHYSVLLDDKNTNDEKLHEIIEKKAGKIYDAYEFAFHMQSENKEVSILKIRKPMTKEEGEIQLQKEMEGMPEALIKVYPEVYWETFYDVQEQELFLEAVHNIMKATYVEVFFDDVMKLDSMYLLNFDKKICFQASEFIEEIYEMLPPCNEN
;
A
#
# COMPACT_ATOMS: atom_id res chain seq x y z
N MET A 1 -16.71 22.82 -35.61
CA MET A 1 -15.92 21.58 -35.54
C MET A 1 -16.29 20.74 -36.75
N SER A 2 -15.31 20.43 -37.60
CA SER A 2 -15.52 19.67 -38.85
C SER A 2 -15.53 18.16 -38.58
N LEU A 3 -15.98 17.38 -39.58
CA LEU A 3 -15.96 15.91 -39.51
C LEU A 3 -14.52 15.36 -39.43
N GLU A 4 -13.57 16.06 -40.09
CA GLU A 4 -12.15 15.76 -40.04
C GLU A 4 -11.55 16.05 -38.64
N ASP A 5 -11.98 17.14 -37.99
CA ASP A 5 -11.58 17.43 -36.60
C ASP A 5 -12.08 16.35 -35.63
N LEU A 6 -13.33 15.87 -35.82
CA LEU A 6 -13.90 14.80 -35.00
C LEU A 6 -13.15 13.48 -35.19
N PHE A 7 -12.85 13.11 -36.43
CA PHE A 7 -12.11 11.89 -36.75
C PHE A 7 -10.69 11.91 -36.17
N HIS A 8 -10.00 13.05 -36.29
CA HIS A 8 -8.67 13.25 -35.70
C HIS A 8 -8.69 13.18 -34.17
N GLN A 9 -9.73 13.74 -33.53
CA GLN A 9 -9.93 13.61 -32.09
C GLN A 9 -10.17 12.16 -31.67
N MET A 10 -10.99 11.41 -32.41
CA MET A 10 -11.24 9.99 -32.15
C MET A 10 -9.97 9.15 -32.28
N GLN A 11 -9.14 9.39 -33.29
CA GLN A 11 -7.86 8.70 -33.45
C GLN A 11 -6.92 8.97 -32.28
N LYS A 12 -6.78 10.24 -31.86
CA LYS A 12 -5.97 10.60 -30.68
C LYS A 12 -6.46 9.96 -29.39
N LEU A 13 -7.78 9.91 -29.18
CA LEU A 13 -8.35 9.26 -28.00
C LEU A 13 -8.02 7.76 -27.99
N LYS A 14 -8.11 7.11 -29.14
CA LYS A 14 -7.77 5.69 -29.26
C LYS A 14 -6.28 5.43 -29.00
N GLU A 15 -5.39 6.26 -29.54
CA GLU A 15 -3.95 6.15 -29.29
C GLU A 15 -3.60 6.34 -27.81
N LEU A 16 -4.27 7.30 -27.14
CA LEU A 16 -4.11 7.52 -25.70
C LEU A 16 -4.60 6.32 -24.88
N GLU A 17 -5.74 5.74 -25.27
CA GLU A 17 -6.29 4.53 -24.63
C GLU A 17 -5.34 3.34 -24.79
N GLU A 18 -4.80 3.11 -25.99
CA GLU A 18 -3.83 2.04 -26.25
C GLU A 18 -2.54 2.22 -25.43
N GLN A 19 -1.97 3.43 -25.38
CA GLN A 19 -0.81 3.75 -24.54
C GLN A 19 -1.10 3.56 -23.06
N PHE A 20 -2.31 3.90 -22.62
CA PHE A 20 -2.75 3.71 -21.26
C PHE A 20 -2.82 2.23 -20.88
N GLN A 21 -3.51 1.42 -21.70
CA GLN A 21 -3.65 -0.01 -21.47
C GLN A 21 -2.30 -0.72 -21.42
N GLU A 22 -1.35 -0.31 -22.26
CA GLU A 22 0.00 -0.87 -22.24
C GLU A 22 0.73 -0.55 -20.93
N ARG A 23 0.67 0.70 -20.47
CA ARG A 23 1.27 1.08 -19.18
C ARG A 23 0.61 0.37 -18.01
N TYR A 24 -0.72 0.24 -18.01
CA TYR A 24 -1.44 -0.51 -16.97
C TYR A 24 -1.01 -1.99 -16.92
N LYS A 25 -0.85 -2.64 -18.08
CA LYS A 25 -0.33 -4.02 -18.15
C LYS A 25 1.08 -4.13 -17.58
N VAL A 26 1.97 -3.19 -17.91
CA VAL A 26 3.34 -3.16 -17.37
C VAL A 26 3.32 -2.96 -15.86
N PHE A 27 2.50 -2.04 -15.36
CA PHE A 27 2.32 -1.80 -13.92
C PHE A 27 1.82 -3.05 -13.20
N ASN A 28 0.74 -3.66 -13.68
CA ASN A 28 0.17 -4.87 -13.09
C ASN A 28 1.19 -6.02 -13.07
N ALA A 29 1.81 -6.31 -14.23
CA ALA A 29 2.79 -7.40 -14.32
C ALA A 29 3.98 -7.21 -13.37
N ARG A 30 4.49 -5.97 -13.24
CA ARG A 30 5.56 -5.67 -12.28
C ARG A 30 5.09 -5.84 -10.85
N LEU A 31 3.91 -5.32 -10.52
CA LEU A 31 3.39 -5.37 -9.16
C LEU A 31 3.16 -6.81 -8.70
N VAL A 32 2.65 -7.67 -9.59
CA VAL A 32 2.50 -9.11 -9.36
C VAL A 32 3.84 -9.75 -9.03
N VAL A 33 4.88 -9.49 -9.82
CA VAL A 33 6.22 -10.06 -9.60
C VAL A 33 6.80 -9.62 -8.26
N GLU A 34 6.82 -8.31 -7.98
CA GLU A 34 7.46 -7.74 -6.79
C GLU A 34 6.74 -8.16 -5.50
N LEU A 35 5.40 -8.06 -5.46
CA LEU A 35 4.64 -8.44 -4.26
C LEU A 35 4.65 -9.95 -4.03
N THR A 36 4.53 -10.77 -5.08
CA THR A 36 4.58 -12.23 -4.91
C THR A 36 5.94 -12.68 -4.36
N ALA A 37 7.03 -12.14 -4.90
CA ALA A 37 8.38 -12.42 -4.41
C ALA A 37 8.58 -11.98 -2.95
N PHE A 38 8.05 -10.80 -2.59
CA PHE A 38 8.09 -10.29 -1.23
C PHE A 38 7.30 -11.17 -0.26
N ILE A 39 6.07 -11.56 -0.63
CA ILE A 39 5.22 -12.42 0.19
C ILE A 39 5.86 -13.77 0.44
N TYR A 40 6.38 -14.46 -0.58
CA TYR A 40 7.02 -15.76 -0.35
C TYR A 40 8.32 -15.69 0.45
N LYS A 41 9.03 -14.56 0.38
CA LYS A 41 10.19 -14.34 1.23
C LYS A 41 9.80 -14.21 2.70
N HIS A 42 8.64 -13.59 2.99
CA HIS A 42 8.19 -13.33 4.35
C HIS A 42 7.36 -14.51 4.93
N TYR A 43 6.51 -15.12 4.11
CA TYR A 43 5.64 -16.26 4.46
C TYR A 43 5.96 -17.47 3.58
N SER A 44 7.09 -18.12 3.85
CA SER A 44 7.53 -19.30 3.08
C SER A 44 6.56 -20.48 3.15
N VAL A 45 5.70 -20.56 4.17
CA VAL A 45 4.63 -21.56 4.29
C VAL A 45 3.67 -21.55 3.11
N LEU A 46 3.51 -20.42 2.43
CA LEU A 46 2.67 -20.32 1.23
C LEU A 46 3.29 -21.02 0.02
N LEU A 47 4.56 -21.43 0.07
CA LEU A 47 5.20 -22.21 -1.00
C LEU A 47 4.76 -23.68 -1.01
N ASP A 48 4.16 -24.18 0.07
CA ASP A 48 3.74 -25.59 0.18
C ASP A 48 2.64 -25.93 -0.83
N ASP A 49 1.78 -24.96 -1.18
CA ASP A 49 0.81 -25.04 -2.29
C ASP A 49 0.98 -23.85 -3.26
N LYS A 50 2.20 -23.72 -3.78
CA LYS A 50 2.61 -22.58 -4.63
C LYS A 50 1.67 -22.32 -5.80
N ASN A 51 1.15 -23.35 -6.48
CA ASN A 51 0.32 -23.12 -7.67
C ASN A 51 -1.02 -22.46 -7.29
N THR A 52 -1.71 -22.98 -6.28
CA THR A 52 -2.97 -22.39 -5.78
C THR A 52 -2.73 -20.99 -5.21
N ASN A 53 -1.63 -20.80 -4.46
CA ASN A 53 -1.31 -19.53 -3.85
C ASN A 53 -0.85 -18.48 -4.87
N ASP A 54 -0.15 -18.87 -5.95
CA ASP A 54 0.21 -17.98 -7.06
C ASP A 54 -1.05 -17.42 -7.73
N GLU A 55 -2.05 -18.28 -8.02
CA GLU A 55 -3.31 -17.86 -8.63
C GLU A 55 -4.06 -16.86 -7.75
N LYS A 56 -4.19 -17.16 -6.45
CA LYS A 56 -4.84 -16.26 -5.48
C LYS A 56 -4.08 -14.94 -5.33
N LEU A 57 -2.76 -14.99 -5.18
CA LEU A 57 -1.92 -13.80 -5.07
C LEU A 57 -2.08 -12.94 -6.32
N HIS A 58 -2.09 -13.55 -7.49
CA HIS A 58 -2.29 -12.83 -8.74
C HIS A 58 -3.63 -12.10 -8.73
N GLU A 59 -4.74 -12.78 -8.46
CA GLU A 59 -6.08 -12.16 -8.41
C GLU A 59 -6.16 -11.00 -7.41
N ILE A 60 -5.63 -11.19 -6.19
CA ILE A 60 -5.58 -10.15 -5.16
C ILE A 60 -4.76 -8.95 -5.67
N ILE A 61 -3.58 -9.18 -6.23
CA ILE A 61 -2.69 -8.12 -6.69
C ILE A 61 -3.29 -7.36 -7.88
N GLU A 62 -3.92 -8.04 -8.85
CA GLU A 62 -4.60 -7.37 -9.97
C GLU A 62 -5.71 -6.44 -9.48
N LYS A 63 -6.50 -6.91 -8.50
CA LYS A 63 -7.54 -6.10 -7.85
C LYS A 63 -6.93 -4.86 -7.19
N LYS A 64 -5.81 -4.99 -6.46
CA LYS A 64 -5.11 -3.83 -5.86
C LYS A 64 -4.51 -2.90 -6.90
N ALA A 65 -3.97 -3.42 -8.00
CA ALA A 65 -3.47 -2.61 -9.11
C ALA A 65 -4.58 -1.71 -9.68
N GLY A 66 -5.78 -2.27 -9.91
CA GLY A 66 -6.95 -1.49 -10.34
C GLY A 66 -7.33 -0.41 -9.34
N LYS A 67 -7.35 -0.74 -8.04
CA LYS A 67 -7.71 0.24 -6.98
C LYS A 67 -6.67 1.35 -6.79
N ILE A 68 -5.39 1.06 -6.98
CA ILE A 68 -4.34 2.08 -6.96
C ILE A 68 -4.54 3.03 -8.14
N TYR A 69 -4.88 2.51 -9.32
CA TYR A 69 -5.20 3.34 -10.47
C TYR A 69 -6.44 4.22 -10.23
N ASP A 70 -7.54 3.63 -9.76
CA ASP A 70 -8.75 4.38 -9.37
C ASP A 70 -8.43 5.51 -8.37
N ALA A 71 -7.50 5.26 -7.44
CA ALA A 71 -7.08 6.25 -6.45
C ALA A 71 -6.30 7.41 -7.08
N TYR A 72 -5.49 7.17 -8.10
CA TYR A 72 -4.84 8.22 -8.86
C TYR A 72 -5.87 9.04 -9.65
N GLU A 73 -6.78 8.39 -10.37
CA GLU A 73 -7.84 9.10 -11.12
C GLU A 73 -8.69 9.97 -10.20
N PHE A 74 -9.02 9.45 -9.03
CA PHE A 74 -9.72 10.19 -8.00
C PHE A 74 -8.92 11.43 -7.55
N ALA A 75 -7.63 11.28 -7.25
CA ALA A 75 -6.77 12.40 -6.86
C ALA A 75 -6.65 13.47 -7.97
N PHE A 76 -6.48 13.04 -9.22
CA PHE A 76 -6.41 13.91 -10.38
C PHE A 76 -7.72 14.66 -10.61
N HIS A 77 -8.85 13.97 -10.51
CA HIS A 77 -10.18 14.57 -10.62
C HIS A 77 -10.41 15.62 -9.51
N MET A 78 -10.13 15.27 -8.25
CA MET A 78 -10.21 16.19 -7.12
C MET A 78 -9.38 17.46 -7.36
N GLN A 79 -8.17 17.30 -7.90
CA GLN A 79 -7.32 18.43 -8.27
C GLN A 79 -7.92 19.28 -9.39
N SER A 80 -8.39 18.66 -10.47
CA SER A 80 -8.98 19.38 -11.61
C SER A 80 -10.19 20.22 -11.21
N GLU A 81 -10.91 19.80 -10.17
CA GLU A 81 -12.07 20.50 -9.61
C GLU A 81 -11.72 21.38 -8.40
N ASN A 82 -10.43 21.46 -8.04
CA ASN A 82 -9.92 22.19 -6.87
C ASN A 82 -10.68 21.85 -5.57
N LYS A 83 -10.97 20.56 -5.38
CA LYS A 83 -11.69 20.07 -4.20
C LYS A 83 -10.76 19.96 -2.99
N GLU A 84 -11.29 20.31 -1.83
CA GLU A 84 -10.57 20.12 -0.57
C GLU A 84 -10.30 18.64 -0.32
N VAL A 85 -9.07 18.33 0.10
CA VAL A 85 -8.65 16.97 0.47
C VAL A 85 -8.19 16.91 1.92
N SER A 86 -8.65 15.90 2.64
CA SER A 86 -8.13 15.59 3.97
C SER A 86 -6.73 14.98 3.86
N ILE A 87 -5.74 15.69 4.39
CA ILE A 87 -4.36 15.21 4.47
C ILE A 87 -4.17 14.52 5.82
N LEU A 88 -4.19 13.19 5.82
CA LEU A 88 -3.79 12.40 6.98
C LEU A 88 -2.39 11.86 6.75
N LYS A 89 -1.48 12.13 7.69
CA LYS A 89 -0.12 11.58 7.63
C LYS A 89 -0.19 10.05 7.68
N ILE A 90 0.62 9.40 6.86
CA ILE A 90 0.91 7.97 7.01
C ILE A 90 1.80 7.86 8.24
N ARG A 91 1.36 7.08 9.23
CA ARG A 91 2.13 6.84 10.45
C ARG A 91 3.35 6.02 10.04
N LYS A 92 4.54 6.45 10.47
CA LYS A 92 5.76 5.66 10.30
C LYS A 92 5.89 4.69 11.47
N PRO A 93 6.56 3.53 11.26
CA PRO A 93 6.88 2.63 12.34
C PRO A 93 7.64 3.37 13.45
N MET A 94 7.24 3.12 14.70
CA MET A 94 7.87 3.76 15.85
C MET A 94 9.32 3.29 16.01
N THR A 95 10.24 4.20 16.31
CA THR A 95 11.62 3.80 16.65
C THR A 95 11.70 3.28 18.08
N LYS A 96 12.77 2.55 18.39
CA LYS A 96 13.00 2.10 19.77
C LYS A 96 13.15 3.28 20.74
N GLU A 97 13.79 4.38 20.33
CA GLU A 97 13.90 5.56 21.21
C GLU A 97 12.54 6.22 21.46
N GLU A 98 11.69 6.30 20.44
CA GLU A 98 10.31 6.77 20.60
C GLU A 98 9.51 5.85 21.53
N GLY A 99 9.73 4.53 21.41
CA GLY A 99 9.15 3.52 22.28
C GLY A 99 9.60 3.65 23.74
N GLU A 100 10.88 3.95 23.99
CA GLU A 100 11.40 4.21 25.34
C GLU A 100 10.75 5.46 25.97
N ILE A 101 10.59 6.53 25.18
CA ILE A 101 9.92 7.76 25.63
C ILE A 101 8.44 7.48 25.95
N GLN A 102 7.76 6.69 25.13
CA GLN A 102 6.37 6.33 25.37
C GLN A 102 6.22 5.44 26.62
N LEU A 103 7.08 4.43 26.79
CA LEU A 103 7.09 3.59 27.99
C LEU A 103 7.28 4.43 29.26
N GLN A 104 8.24 5.35 29.28
CA GLN A 104 8.47 6.24 30.42
C GLN A 104 7.23 7.05 30.76
N LYS A 105 6.57 7.64 29.75
CA LYS A 105 5.33 8.41 29.95
C LYS A 105 4.18 7.56 30.46
N GLU A 106 4.03 6.33 29.98
CA GLU A 106 2.97 5.43 30.44
C GLU A 106 3.20 4.99 31.89
N MET A 107 4.46 4.84 32.30
CA MET A 107 4.83 4.50 33.67
C MET A 107 4.66 5.67 34.65
N GLU A 108 4.63 6.93 34.19
CA GLU A 108 4.38 8.12 35.00
C GLU A 108 2.96 8.11 35.58
N GLY A 109 2.82 7.57 36.79
CA GLY A 109 1.53 7.47 37.50
C GLY A 109 1.04 6.04 37.69
N MET A 110 1.80 5.03 37.24
CA MET A 110 1.49 3.64 37.54
C MET A 110 1.86 3.27 38.99
N PRO A 111 1.08 2.40 39.66
CA PRO A 111 1.48 1.78 40.92
C PRO A 111 2.83 1.05 40.81
N GLU A 112 3.64 1.12 41.86
CA GLU A 112 4.99 0.52 41.91
C GLU A 112 5.00 -1.00 41.61
N ALA A 113 3.91 -1.70 41.94
CA ALA A 113 3.73 -3.11 41.62
C ALA A 113 3.64 -3.36 40.09
N LEU A 114 3.01 -2.47 39.33
CA LEU A 114 2.87 -2.57 37.87
C LEU A 114 4.14 -2.13 37.14
N ILE A 115 4.84 -1.13 37.67
CA ILE A 115 6.13 -0.64 37.13
C ILE A 115 7.16 -1.77 36.95
N LYS A 116 7.10 -2.83 37.78
CA LYS A 116 8.03 -3.98 37.69
C LYS A 116 7.75 -4.95 36.54
N VAL A 117 6.50 -5.04 36.08
CA VAL A 117 6.07 -6.03 35.07
C VAL A 117 5.68 -5.39 33.75
N TYR A 118 5.24 -4.12 33.77
CA TYR A 118 4.77 -3.41 32.60
C TYR A 118 5.81 -3.28 31.47
N PRO A 119 7.10 -3.00 31.74
CA PRO A 119 8.09 -2.90 30.67
C PRO A 119 8.23 -4.17 29.82
N GLU A 120 8.12 -5.35 30.44
CA GLU A 120 8.22 -6.63 29.73
C GLU A 120 7.05 -6.79 28.74
N VAL A 121 5.82 -6.60 29.23
CA VAL A 121 4.59 -6.66 28.42
C VAL A 121 4.59 -5.59 27.32
N TYR A 122 5.05 -4.39 27.65
CA TYR A 122 5.16 -3.28 26.70
C TYR A 122 6.08 -3.65 25.55
N TRP A 123 7.28 -4.18 25.83
CA TRP A 123 8.25 -4.49 24.78
C TRP A 123 7.84 -5.67 23.92
N GLU A 124 7.19 -6.69 24.49
CA GLU A 124 6.59 -7.79 23.72
C GLU A 124 5.57 -7.23 22.71
N THR A 125 4.60 -6.45 23.20
CA THR A 125 3.59 -5.81 22.35
C THR A 125 4.22 -4.86 21.33
N PHE A 126 5.24 -4.10 21.73
CA PHE A 126 5.93 -3.15 20.86
C PHE A 126 6.59 -3.85 19.68
N TYR A 127 7.30 -4.95 19.90
CA TYR A 127 7.98 -5.65 18.81
C TYR A 127 6.99 -6.29 17.83
N ASP A 128 5.89 -6.85 18.33
CA ASP A 128 4.82 -7.39 17.48
C ASP A 128 4.18 -6.30 16.60
N VAL A 129 3.83 -5.16 17.21
CA VAL A 129 3.27 -4.01 16.47
C VAL A 129 4.30 -3.44 15.49
N GLN A 130 5.57 -3.35 15.89
CA GLN A 130 6.63 -2.82 15.04
C GLN A 130 6.86 -3.72 13.82
N GLU A 131 6.83 -5.05 13.99
CA GLU A 131 6.94 -5.99 12.87
C GLU A 131 5.80 -5.80 11.86
N GLN A 132 4.56 -5.68 12.35
CA GLN A 132 3.38 -5.42 11.50
C GLN A 132 3.47 -4.06 10.80
N GLU A 133 3.87 -3.00 11.50
CA GLU A 133 4.04 -1.66 10.91
C GLU A 133 5.14 -1.64 9.84
N LEU A 134 6.26 -2.35 10.06
CA LEU A 134 7.35 -2.49 9.08
C LEU A 134 6.92 -3.31 7.86
N PHE A 135 6.12 -4.36 8.07
CA PHE A 135 5.58 -5.16 6.97
C PHE A 135 4.63 -4.32 6.09
N LEU A 136 3.72 -3.55 6.72
CA LEU A 136 2.86 -2.60 6.01
C LEU A 136 3.64 -1.55 5.24
N GLU A 137 4.67 -0.95 5.86
CA GLU A 137 5.53 0.02 5.20
C GLU A 137 6.23 -0.59 3.97
N ALA A 138 6.72 -1.83 4.06
CA ALA A 138 7.36 -2.51 2.94
C ALA A 138 6.40 -2.75 1.77
N VAL A 139 5.19 -3.27 2.03
CA VAL A 139 4.16 -3.47 0.99
C VAL A 139 3.75 -2.15 0.35
N HIS A 140 3.49 -1.11 1.17
CA HIS A 140 3.15 0.22 0.68
C HIS A 140 4.24 0.79 -0.22
N ASN A 141 5.51 0.66 0.18
CA ASN A 141 6.64 1.13 -0.60
C ASN A 141 6.78 0.40 -1.94
N ILE A 142 6.55 -0.92 -1.99
CA ILE A 142 6.55 -1.68 -3.25
C ILE A 142 5.44 -1.14 -4.18
N MET A 143 4.19 -1.09 -3.69
CA MET A 143 3.06 -0.60 -4.48
C MET A 143 3.29 0.81 -5.03
N LYS A 144 3.80 1.70 -4.18
CA LYS A 144 4.13 3.09 -4.54
C LYS A 144 5.25 3.16 -5.56
N ALA A 145 6.37 2.46 -5.33
CA ALA A 145 7.52 2.50 -6.22
C ALA A 145 7.15 1.97 -7.60
N THR A 146 6.47 0.83 -7.68
CA THR A 146 6.03 0.24 -8.94
C THR A 146 5.08 1.18 -9.70
N TYR A 147 4.15 1.85 -9.01
CA TYR A 147 3.27 2.83 -9.66
C TYR A 147 4.05 4.03 -10.20
N VAL A 148 4.91 4.63 -9.37
CA VAL A 148 5.68 5.83 -9.73
C VAL A 148 6.65 5.53 -10.88
N GLU A 149 7.26 4.36 -10.94
CA GLU A 149 8.14 3.99 -12.05
C GLU A 149 7.42 3.96 -13.40
N VAL A 150 6.16 3.49 -13.43
CA VAL A 150 5.40 3.35 -14.69
C VAL A 150 4.65 4.63 -15.05
N PHE A 151 4.17 5.37 -14.05
CA PHE A 151 3.31 6.54 -14.21
C PHE A 151 3.97 7.84 -13.71
N PHE A 152 5.31 7.92 -13.73
CA PHE A 152 6.07 9.06 -13.21
C PHE A 152 5.53 10.41 -13.69
N ASP A 153 5.37 10.57 -15.01
CA ASP A 153 4.90 11.81 -15.62
C ASP A 153 3.48 12.20 -15.18
N ASP A 154 2.64 11.20 -14.87
CA ASP A 154 1.27 11.41 -14.40
C ASP A 154 1.27 11.81 -12.92
N VAL A 155 2.08 11.15 -12.10
CA VAL A 155 2.27 11.51 -10.68
C VAL A 155 2.80 12.92 -10.53
N MET A 156 3.72 13.35 -11.40
CA MET A 156 4.31 14.69 -11.38
C MET A 156 3.31 15.81 -11.73
N LYS A 157 2.13 15.48 -12.24
CA LYS A 157 1.05 16.46 -12.48
C LYS A 157 0.24 16.77 -11.22
N LEU A 158 0.37 15.97 -10.15
CA LEU A 158 -0.35 16.20 -8.90
C LEU A 158 0.38 17.22 -8.02
N ASP A 159 -0.36 18.19 -7.51
CA ASP A 159 0.11 19.09 -6.47
C ASP A 159 0.24 18.34 -5.14
N SER A 160 1.10 18.86 -4.26
CA SER A 160 1.52 18.21 -3.02
C SER A 160 0.38 17.64 -2.17
N MET A 161 -0.75 18.35 -2.05
CA MET A 161 -1.88 17.89 -1.23
C MET A 161 -2.60 16.67 -1.83
N TYR A 162 -2.78 16.64 -3.14
CA TYR A 162 -3.41 15.52 -3.85
C TYR A 162 -2.45 14.33 -3.95
N LEU A 163 -1.14 14.61 -4.08
CA LEU A 163 -0.12 13.58 -3.99
C LEU A 163 -0.11 12.88 -2.62
N LEU A 164 -0.22 13.64 -1.53
CA LEU A 164 -0.34 13.06 -0.18
C LEU A 164 -1.64 12.28 0.00
N ASN A 165 -2.74 12.73 -0.59
CA ASN A 165 -4.00 11.99 -0.59
C ASN A 165 -3.88 10.67 -1.36
N PHE A 166 -3.25 10.70 -2.54
CA PHE A 166 -3.00 9.51 -3.34
C PHE A 166 -2.10 8.51 -2.60
N ASP A 167 -0.98 8.96 -2.02
CA ASP A 167 -0.07 8.11 -1.25
C ASP A 167 -0.80 7.43 -0.07
N LYS A 168 -1.69 8.16 0.60
CA LYS A 168 -2.54 7.60 1.68
C LYS A 168 -3.48 6.51 1.16
N LYS A 169 -4.03 6.65 -0.04
CA LYS A 169 -4.88 5.63 -0.66
C LYS A 169 -4.08 4.39 -1.03
N ILE A 170 -2.85 4.53 -1.52
CA ILE A 170 -1.96 3.36 -1.74
C ILE A 170 -1.70 2.64 -0.41
N CYS A 171 -1.40 3.38 0.66
CA CYS A 171 -1.20 2.79 1.99
C CYS A 171 -2.46 2.05 2.50
N PHE A 172 -3.65 2.58 2.23
CA PHE A 172 -4.91 1.87 2.53
C PHE A 172 -5.04 0.56 1.73
N GLN A 173 -4.68 0.57 0.44
CA GLN A 173 -4.66 -0.65 -0.38
C GLN A 173 -3.62 -1.67 0.10
N ALA A 174 -2.48 -1.22 0.60
CA ALA A 174 -1.48 -2.10 1.24
C ALA A 174 -2.04 -2.76 2.50
N SER A 175 -2.78 -2.02 3.34
CA SER A 175 -3.44 -2.59 4.53
C SER A 175 -4.46 -3.67 4.16
N GLU A 176 -5.37 -3.39 3.23
CA GLU A 176 -6.36 -4.38 2.78
C GLU A 176 -5.69 -5.58 2.10
N PHE A 177 -4.58 -5.38 1.37
CA PHE A 177 -3.80 -6.47 0.80
C PHE A 177 -3.27 -7.39 1.88
N ILE A 178 -2.70 -6.85 2.96
CA ILE A 178 -2.15 -7.64 4.06
C ILE A 178 -3.23 -8.46 4.76
N GLU A 179 -4.42 -7.89 4.96
CA GLU A 179 -5.58 -8.64 5.47
C GLU A 179 -5.92 -9.83 4.57
N GLU A 180 -5.98 -9.62 3.25
CA GLU A 180 -6.21 -10.70 2.27
C GLU A 180 -5.07 -11.75 2.29
N ILE A 181 -3.82 -11.36 2.57
CA ILE A 181 -2.71 -12.32 2.78
C ILE A 181 -2.88 -13.13 4.06
N TYR A 182 -3.30 -12.50 5.17
CA TYR A 182 -3.52 -13.22 6.43
C TYR A 182 -4.62 -14.27 6.32
N GLU A 183 -5.64 -14.03 5.50
CA GLU A 183 -6.67 -15.03 5.18
C GLU A 183 -6.12 -16.24 4.40
N MET A 184 -4.96 -16.12 3.75
CA MET A 184 -4.29 -17.22 3.06
C MET A 184 -3.41 -18.06 3.99
N LEU A 185 -3.01 -17.53 5.13
CA LEU A 185 -2.12 -18.24 6.05
C LEU A 185 -2.88 -19.39 6.74
N PRO A 186 -2.23 -20.54 6.95
CA PRO A 186 -2.84 -21.60 7.74
C PRO A 186 -3.15 -21.07 9.15
N PRO A 187 -4.25 -21.50 9.78
CA PRO A 187 -4.54 -21.12 11.15
C PRO A 187 -3.35 -21.49 12.03
N CYS A 188 -2.88 -20.55 12.85
CA CYS A 188 -1.90 -20.84 13.88
C CYS A 188 -2.49 -21.92 14.78
N ASN A 189 -2.02 -23.16 14.66
CA ASN A 189 -2.34 -24.19 15.62
C ASN A 189 -1.76 -23.73 16.96
N GLU A 190 -2.62 -23.31 17.88
CA GLU A 190 -2.28 -23.15 19.28
C GLU A 190 -1.76 -24.51 19.78
N ASN A 191 -0.44 -24.62 19.97
CA ASN A 191 0.20 -25.74 20.64
C ASN A 191 0.38 -25.42 22.12
#